data_AF-A0A660RHK3-F1
#
_entry.id   AF-A0A660RHK3-F1
#
_cell.length_a   1.000
_cell.length_b   1.000
_cell.length_c   1.000
_cell.angle_alpha   90.00
_cell.angle_beta   90.00
_cell.angle_gamma   90.00
#
_symmetry.space_group_name_H-M   'P 1'
#
loop_
_entity.id
_entity.type
_entity.pdbx_description
1 polymer ?
#
loop_
_entity_poly.entity_id
_entity_poly.type
_entity_poly.pdbx_seq_one_letter_code
_entity_poly.pdbx_strand_id
1 'polypeptide(L)'
;ELTYLGYFLKKRRLEEVFEIIMRGRLSRDILKRAEKMRMYNIYGMKVGILEVADDDEFHLFIDVLFEPLGLDVIVGDTNWGSWVFTRKRLLQKINKIFKDSGFEWNSWGRIEGKKWWEILRTLENSLGGSDEKVKYNRYDH
;
A
#
# COMPACT_ATOMS: atom_id res chain seq x y z
N GLU A 1 17.07 -9.59 13.81
CA GLU A 1 16.26 -10.23 12.75
C GLU A 1 14.86 -10.66 13.23
N LEU A 2 14.67 -11.24 14.42
CA LEU A 2 13.34 -11.63 14.94
C LEU A 2 12.50 -10.49 15.60
N THR A 3 13.13 -9.38 15.97
CA THR A 3 12.46 -8.28 16.70
C THR A 3 11.45 -7.52 15.83
N TYR A 4 11.66 -7.49 14.51
CA TYR A 4 10.80 -6.79 13.55
C TYR A 4 9.47 -7.52 13.30
N LEU A 5 9.49 -8.86 13.33
CA LEU A 5 8.27 -9.69 13.26
C LEU A 5 7.31 -9.37 14.40
N GLY A 6 7.81 -9.13 15.61
CA GLY A 6 6.99 -8.73 16.77
C GLY A 6 6.13 -7.47 16.53
N TYR A 7 6.59 -6.55 15.68
CA TYR A 7 5.86 -5.32 15.33
C TYR A 7 4.76 -5.54 14.27
N PHE A 8 4.97 -6.46 13.32
CA PHE A 8 3.98 -6.86 12.31
C PHE A 8 2.75 -7.57 12.92
N LEU A 9 2.89 -8.10 14.14
CA LEU A 9 2.01 -9.11 14.70
C LEU A 9 0.96 -8.60 15.69
N LYS A 10 0.75 -7.28 15.78
CA LYS A 10 -0.13 -6.69 16.80
C LYS A 10 -1.54 -7.30 16.88
N LYS A 11 -2.05 -8.00 15.84
CA LYS A 11 -3.30 -8.79 15.86
C LYS A 11 -3.39 -10.04 14.95
N ARG A 12 -2.35 -10.48 14.25
CA ARG A 12 -2.44 -11.60 13.27
C ARG A 12 -1.48 -12.74 13.61
N ARG A 13 -1.85 -13.97 13.21
CA ARG A 13 -1.12 -15.20 13.60
C ARG A 13 0.27 -15.20 13.00
N LEU A 14 1.26 -15.31 13.88
CA LEU A 14 2.69 -15.36 13.60
C LEU A 14 3.03 -16.45 12.57
N GLU A 15 2.26 -17.54 12.59
CA GLU A 15 2.40 -18.67 11.67
C GLU A 15 2.19 -18.30 10.20
N GLU A 16 1.21 -17.46 9.85
CA GLU A 16 0.89 -17.16 8.44
C GLU A 16 2.00 -16.35 7.75
N VAL A 17 2.53 -15.34 8.46
CA VAL A 17 3.62 -14.50 7.93
C VAL A 17 4.93 -15.29 7.85
N PHE A 18 5.21 -16.10 8.88
CA PHE A 18 6.38 -16.99 8.86
C PHE A 18 6.28 -18.05 7.77
N GLU A 19 5.11 -18.63 7.54
CA GLU A 19 4.93 -19.67 6.54
C GLU A 19 5.18 -19.14 5.13
N ILE A 20 4.77 -17.91 4.83
CA ILE A 20 5.00 -17.32 3.50
C ILE A 20 6.48 -16.94 3.29
N ILE A 21 7.14 -16.41 4.32
CA ILE A 21 8.58 -16.07 4.27
C ILE A 21 9.44 -17.34 4.22
N MET A 22 9.16 -18.33 5.07
CA MET A 22 9.95 -19.55 5.22
C MET A 22 9.75 -20.55 4.07
N ARG A 23 8.60 -20.53 3.38
CA ARG A 23 8.38 -21.35 2.17
C ARG A 23 9.11 -20.80 0.93
N GLY A 24 9.91 -19.73 1.06
CA GLY A 24 10.75 -19.20 -0.02
C GLY A 24 9.97 -18.57 -1.17
N ARG A 25 8.69 -18.23 -0.97
CA ARG A 25 7.85 -17.57 -1.98
C ARG A 25 8.15 -16.09 -2.17
N LEU A 26 8.85 -15.48 -1.21
CA LEU A 26 9.28 -14.09 -1.28
C LEU A 26 10.79 -14.02 -1.48
N SER A 27 11.23 -13.21 -2.44
CA SER A 27 12.64 -12.85 -2.56
C SER A 27 13.09 -12.07 -1.31
N ARG A 28 14.38 -12.05 -1.00
CA ARG A 28 14.88 -11.16 0.08
C ARG A 28 14.68 -9.69 -0.26
N ASP A 29 14.58 -9.35 -1.54
CA ASP A 29 14.51 -7.98 -2.02
C ASP A 29 13.13 -7.37 -1.81
N ILE A 30 12.05 -8.15 -1.98
CA ILE A 30 10.69 -7.66 -1.69
C ILE A 30 10.50 -7.41 -0.20
N LEU A 31 11.14 -8.20 0.68
CA LEU A 31 11.15 -7.95 2.12
C LEU A 31 11.90 -6.65 2.47
N LYS A 32 13.08 -6.42 1.90
CA LYS A 32 13.83 -5.17 2.08
C LYS A 32 13.07 -3.94 1.57
N ARG A 33 12.26 -4.09 0.52
CA ARG A 33 11.41 -3.00 0.01
C ARG A 33 10.18 -2.80 0.89
N ALA A 34 9.57 -3.88 1.38
CA ALA A 34 8.50 -3.84 2.37
C ALA A 34 8.94 -3.10 3.65
N GLU A 35 10.19 -3.29 4.08
CA GLU A 35 10.77 -2.54 5.22
C GLU A 35 10.85 -1.03 4.95
N LYS A 36 11.06 -0.62 3.70
CA LYS A 36 11.10 0.78 3.28
C LYS A 36 9.71 1.36 2.95
N MET A 37 8.66 0.55 3.10
CA MET A 37 7.29 0.97 2.81
C MET A 37 6.89 2.12 3.72
N ARG A 38 6.36 3.19 3.13
CA ARG A 38 5.84 4.33 3.88
C ARG A 38 4.38 4.08 4.21
N MET A 39 3.99 4.20 5.47
CA MET A 39 2.61 4.03 5.89
C MET A 39 1.97 5.37 6.26
N TYR A 40 0.76 5.58 5.77
CA TYR A 40 -0.04 6.77 6.01
C TYR A 40 -1.40 6.36 6.59
N ASN A 41 -1.94 7.19 7.47
CA ASN A 41 -3.32 7.04 7.94
C ASN A 41 -4.11 8.27 7.49
N ILE A 42 -4.96 8.08 6.50
CA ILE A 42 -5.75 9.14 5.86
C ILE A 42 -7.21 8.95 6.30
N TYR A 43 -7.66 9.72 7.29
CA TYR A 43 -9.02 9.63 7.84
C TYR A 43 -9.45 8.20 8.23
N GLY A 44 -8.57 7.48 8.92
CA GLY A 44 -8.81 6.10 9.36
C GLY A 44 -8.52 5.04 8.29
N MET A 45 -8.17 5.44 7.07
CA MET A 45 -7.74 4.55 6.00
C MET A 45 -6.23 4.32 6.08
N LYS A 46 -5.81 3.05 6.20
CA LYS A 46 -4.39 2.68 6.17
C LYS A 46 -3.88 2.57 4.74
N VAL A 47 -3.02 3.49 4.34
CA VAL A 47 -2.43 3.55 3.00
C VAL A 47 -0.94 3.21 3.09
N GLY A 48 -0.50 2.19 2.36
CA GLY A 48 0.93 1.86 2.22
C GLY A 48 1.45 2.36 0.87
N ILE A 49 2.67 2.88 0.86
CA ILE A 49 3.39 3.28 -0.35
C ILE A 49 4.66 2.44 -0.44
N LEU A 50 4.82 1.72 -1.53
CA LEU A 50 5.92 0.78 -1.76
C LEU A 50 6.62 1.14 -3.08
N GLU A 51 7.94 1.23 -3.08
CA GLU A 51 8.72 1.28 -4.32
C GLU A 51 8.91 -0.16 -4.84
N VAL A 52 8.46 -0.43 -6.07
CA VAL A 52 8.50 -1.76 -6.70
C VAL A 52 9.25 -1.71 -8.03
N ALA A 53 9.93 -2.80 -8.38
CA ALA A 53 10.82 -2.89 -9.54
C ALA A 53 10.01 -3.02 -10.83
N ASP A 54 8.97 -3.84 -10.74
CA ASP A 54 8.10 -4.24 -11.81
C ASP A 54 6.70 -4.58 -11.26
N ASP A 55 5.80 -4.89 -12.19
CA ASP A 55 4.40 -5.16 -11.92
C ASP A 55 4.24 -6.50 -11.14
N ASP A 56 5.12 -7.48 -11.39
CA ASP A 56 5.09 -8.79 -10.73
C ASP A 56 5.41 -8.67 -9.24
N GLU A 57 6.41 -7.86 -8.88
CA GLU A 57 6.76 -7.59 -7.48
C GLU A 57 5.59 -6.93 -6.73
N PHE A 58 4.87 -6.01 -7.38
CA PHE A 58 3.69 -5.38 -6.79
C PHE A 58 2.57 -6.40 -6.53
N HIS A 59 2.29 -7.27 -7.50
CA HIS A 59 1.28 -8.31 -7.34
C HIS A 59 1.66 -9.34 -6.27
N LEU A 60 2.93 -9.75 -6.22
CA LEU A 60 3.44 -10.61 -5.17
C LEU A 60 3.27 -9.98 -3.76
N PHE A 61 3.51 -8.68 -3.64
CA PHE A 61 3.29 -7.97 -2.38
C PHE A 61 1.80 -8.00 -1.98
N ILE A 62 0.89 -7.81 -2.93
CA ILE A 62 -0.55 -7.86 -2.66
C ILE A 62 -0.93 -9.24 -2.11
N ASP A 63 -0.51 -10.29 -2.79
CA ASP A 63 -0.90 -11.66 -2.44
C ASP A 63 -0.37 -12.08 -1.06
N VAL A 64 0.78 -11.52 -0.65
CA VAL A 64 1.49 -11.97 0.54
C VAL A 64 1.36 -11.04 1.73
N LEU A 65 1.51 -9.72 1.53
CA LEU A 65 1.69 -8.76 2.62
C LEU A 65 0.53 -7.80 2.79
N PHE A 66 -0.28 -7.53 1.76
CA PHE A 66 -1.39 -6.56 1.87
C PHE A 66 -2.38 -6.90 3.00
N GLU A 67 -2.80 -8.17 3.06
CA GLU A 67 -3.69 -8.63 4.12
C GLU A 67 -3.00 -8.66 5.49
N PRO A 68 -1.84 -9.32 5.67
CA PRO A 68 -1.14 -9.31 6.96
C PRO A 68 -0.88 -7.93 7.54
N LEU A 69 -0.55 -6.95 6.70
CA LEU A 69 -0.31 -5.55 7.12
C LEU A 69 -1.60 -4.80 7.48
N GLY A 70 -2.76 -5.38 7.19
CA GLY A 70 -4.06 -4.76 7.45
C GLY A 70 -4.22 -3.44 6.71
N LEU A 71 -3.64 -3.33 5.51
CA LEU A 71 -3.76 -2.15 4.65
C LEU A 71 -5.17 -2.07 4.07
N ASP A 72 -5.62 -0.85 3.81
CA ASP A 72 -6.86 -0.55 3.09
C ASP A 72 -6.59 -0.21 1.63
N VAL A 73 -5.47 0.47 1.37
CA VAL A 73 -4.95 0.83 0.06
C VAL A 73 -3.44 0.60 0.06
N ILE A 74 -2.90 0.09 -1.04
CA ILE A 74 -1.46 0.05 -1.31
C ILE A 74 -1.22 0.76 -2.64
N VAL A 75 -0.18 1.59 -2.68
CA VAL A 75 0.31 2.25 -3.89
C VAL A 75 1.72 1.74 -4.18
N GLY A 76 1.91 1.12 -5.35
CA GLY A 76 3.22 0.69 -5.83
C GLY A 76 3.80 1.73 -6.77
N ASP A 77 4.88 2.40 -6.42
CA ASP A 77 5.57 3.33 -7.32
C ASP A 77 6.58 2.57 -8.20
N THR A 78 6.48 2.77 -9.50
CA THR A 78 7.39 2.23 -10.51
C THR A 78 8.01 3.37 -11.32
N ASN A 79 8.96 3.04 -12.18
CA ASN A 79 9.62 4.05 -13.03
C ASN A 79 8.65 4.72 -14.02
N TRP A 80 7.60 4.02 -14.47
CA TRP A 80 6.66 4.47 -15.51
C TRP A 80 5.29 4.92 -14.99
N GLY A 81 5.02 4.76 -13.70
CA GLY A 81 3.76 5.15 -13.11
C GLY A 81 3.54 4.53 -11.74
N SER A 82 2.30 4.52 -11.29
CA SER A 82 1.93 3.98 -10.00
C SER A 82 0.82 2.97 -10.12
N TRP A 83 0.93 1.90 -9.36
CA TRP A 83 -0.12 0.94 -9.14
C TRP A 83 -0.92 1.30 -7.91
N VAL A 84 -2.21 1.02 -7.91
CA VAL A 84 -3.05 1.17 -6.73
C VAL A 84 -3.92 -0.07 -6.60
N PHE A 85 -3.86 -0.67 -5.42
CA PHE A 85 -4.74 -1.76 -5.03
C PHE A 85 -5.46 -1.41 -3.74
N THR A 86 -6.72 -1.81 -3.63
CA THR A 86 -7.56 -1.50 -2.47
C THR A 86 -8.46 -2.67 -2.13
N ARG A 87 -8.93 -2.71 -0.88
CA ARG A 87 -9.95 -3.67 -0.45
C ARG A 87 -11.21 -3.52 -1.32
N LYS A 88 -11.83 -4.64 -1.68
CA LYS A 88 -13.07 -4.68 -2.48
C LYS A 88 -14.17 -3.75 -1.94
N ARG A 89 -14.30 -3.64 -0.61
CA ARG A 89 -15.27 -2.74 0.07
C ARG A 89 -15.03 -1.24 -0.20
N LEU A 90 -13.82 -0.85 -0.57
CA LEU A 90 -13.41 0.53 -0.83
C LEU A 90 -13.33 0.84 -2.34
N LEU A 91 -13.32 -0.19 -3.20
CA LEU A 91 -13.09 -0.07 -4.63
C LEU A 91 -13.97 1.00 -5.30
N GLN A 92 -15.27 1.00 -5.05
CA GLN A 92 -16.18 1.99 -5.64
C GLN A 92 -15.88 3.42 -5.18
N LYS A 93 -15.55 3.60 -3.89
CA LYS A 93 -15.20 4.92 -3.33
C LYS A 93 -13.90 5.44 -3.94
N ILE A 94 -12.87 4.61 -4.01
CA ILE A 94 -11.56 4.96 -4.57
C ILE A 94 -11.66 5.22 -6.09
N ASN A 95 -12.39 4.37 -6.82
CA ASN A 95 -12.68 4.59 -8.24
C ASN A 95 -13.31 5.97 -8.49
N LYS A 96 -14.32 6.33 -7.69
CA LYS A 96 -14.98 7.62 -7.81
C LYS A 96 -14.01 8.77 -7.56
N ILE A 97 -13.23 8.70 -6.47
CA ILE A 97 -12.22 9.72 -6.12
C ILE A 97 -11.24 9.97 -7.27
N PHE A 98 -10.69 8.89 -7.84
CA PHE A 98 -9.73 9.01 -8.94
C PHE A 98 -10.36 9.52 -10.21
N LYS A 99 -11.56 9.04 -10.56
CA LYS A 99 -12.30 9.53 -11.72
C LYS A 99 -12.63 11.02 -11.61
N ASP A 100 -13.12 11.47 -10.46
CA ASP A 100 -13.45 12.88 -10.19
C ASP A 100 -12.19 13.77 -10.22
N SER A 101 -11.02 13.18 -9.98
CA SER A 101 -9.71 13.84 -10.02
C SER A 101 -8.98 13.72 -11.37
N GLY A 102 -9.63 13.14 -12.39
CA GLY A 102 -9.07 12.99 -13.73
C GLY A 102 -7.99 11.91 -13.87
N PHE A 103 -7.88 11.00 -12.91
CA PHE A 103 -7.05 9.81 -13.07
C PHE A 103 -7.82 8.74 -13.82
N GLU A 104 -7.18 8.18 -14.84
CA GLU A 104 -7.59 6.94 -15.46
C GLU A 104 -6.63 5.84 -15.03
N TRP A 105 -7.20 4.72 -14.58
CA TRP A 105 -6.42 3.52 -14.30
C TRP A 105 -6.96 2.36 -15.14
N ASN A 106 -6.09 1.40 -15.47
CA ASN A 106 -6.53 0.21 -16.18
C ASN A 106 -7.34 -0.74 -15.26
N SER A 107 -7.85 -1.83 -15.81
CA SER A 107 -8.61 -2.85 -15.05
C SER A 107 -7.87 -3.45 -13.85
N TRP A 108 -6.55 -3.28 -13.80
CA TRP A 108 -5.67 -3.83 -12.78
C TRP A 108 -5.23 -2.78 -11.73
N GLY A 109 -5.59 -1.50 -11.92
CA GLY A 109 -5.28 -0.42 -10.99
C GLY A 109 -4.00 0.36 -11.30
N ARG A 110 -3.41 0.20 -12.49
CA ARG A 110 -2.23 0.97 -12.92
C ARG A 110 -2.62 2.35 -13.45
N ILE A 111 -1.94 3.38 -12.97
CA ILE A 111 -2.06 4.77 -13.38
C ILE A 111 -0.72 5.18 -14.01
N GLU A 112 -0.72 5.36 -15.33
CA GLU A 112 0.50 5.69 -16.10
C GLU A 112 0.93 7.15 -15.92
N GLY A 113 2.25 7.37 -15.86
CA GLY A 113 2.83 8.72 -15.76
C GLY A 113 2.59 9.45 -14.44
N LYS A 114 1.87 8.83 -13.50
CA LYS A 114 1.54 9.41 -12.19
C LYS A 114 2.38 8.78 -11.11
N LYS A 115 2.84 9.62 -10.20
CA LYS A 115 3.69 9.20 -9.08
C LYS A 115 2.89 9.05 -7.80
N TRP A 116 3.41 8.24 -6.88
CA TRP A 116 2.69 7.89 -5.64
C TRP A 116 2.23 9.11 -4.82
N TRP A 117 2.98 10.20 -4.85
CA TRP A 117 2.64 11.41 -4.10
C TRP A 117 1.44 12.15 -4.68
N GLU A 118 1.19 12.05 -5.99
CA GLU A 118 -0.01 12.60 -6.62
C GLU A 118 -1.23 11.81 -6.16
N ILE A 119 -1.13 10.49 -6.16
CA ILE A 119 -2.18 9.59 -5.67
C ILE A 119 -2.49 9.86 -4.20
N LEU A 120 -1.44 9.97 -3.37
CA LEU A 120 -1.60 10.24 -1.96
C LEU A 120 -2.33 11.58 -1.74
N ARG A 121 -1.88 12.64 -2.41
CA ARG A 121 -2.50 13.97 -2.32
C ARG A 121 -3.96 13.96 -2.75
N THR A 122 -4.30 13.20 -3.79
CA THR A 122 -5.69 13.03 -4.24
C THR A 122 -6.54 12.33 -3.20
N LEU A 123 -6.03 11.25 -2.59
CA LEU A 123 -6.74 10.58 -1.51
C LEU A 123 -6.94 11.52 -0.31
N GLU A 124 -5.92 12.29 0.08
CA GLU A 124 -6.00 13.26 1.16
C GLU A 124 -7.05 14.34 0.89
N ASN A 125 -7.03 14.95 -0.30
CA ASN A 125 -7.94 16.03 -0.67
C ASN A 125 -9.39 15.57 -0.81
N SER A 126 -9.62 14.39 -1.38
CA SER A 126 -10.98 13.90 -1.62
C SER A 126 -11.61 13.24 -0.39
N LEU A 127 -10.80 12.75 0.55
CA LEU A 127 -11.30 12.21 1.82
C LEU A 127 -11.41 13.28 2.89
N GLY A 128 -10.62 14.35 2.78
CA GLY A 128 -10.64 15.50 3.67
C GLY A 128 -11.69 16.53 3.32
N GLY A 129 -12.91 16.31 3.79
CA GLY A 129 -13.76 17.45 4.14
C GLY A 129 -13.10 18.21 5.29
N SER A 130 -13.04 19.54 5.19
CA SER A 130 -12.56 20.51 6.18
C SER A 130 -12.43 19.99 7.63
N ASP A 131 -11.22 20.11 8.19
CA ASP A 131 -10.85 20.17 9.62
C ASP A 131 -10.19 18.99 10.35
N GLU A 132 -9.84 17.86 9.73
CA GLU A 132 -9.00 16.85 10.40
C GLU A 132 -7.59 16.73 9.80
N LYS A 133 -6.57 17.14 10.56
CA LYS A 133 -5.16 17.06 10.17
C LYS A 133 -4.76 15.61 9.89
N VAL A 134 -4.26 15.35 8.68
CA VAL A 134 -3.59 14.10 8.31
C VAL A 134 -2.46 13.82 9.31
N LYS A 135 -2.55 12.70 10.02
CA LYS A 135 -1.44 12.23 10.87
C LYS A 135 -0.46 11.47 10.01
N TYR A 136 0.60 12.15 9.60
CA TYR A 136 1.79 11.53 9.04
C TYR A 136 2.53 10.79 10.16
N ASN A 137 2.13 9.55 10.43
CA ASN A 137 3.01 8.65 11.17
C ASN A 137 4.10 8.19 10.21
N ARG A 138 5.15 9.00 10.08
CA ARG A 138 6.46 8.47 9.70
C ARG A 138 6.79 7.47 10.81
N TYR A 139 6.75 6.19 10.51
CA TYR A 139 7.46 5.22 11.33
C TYR A 139 8.94 5.48 11.03
N ASP A 140 9.49 6.56 11.57
CA ASP A 140 10.94 6.67 11.76
C ASP A 140 11.27 5.55 12.73
N HIS A 141 12.00 4.51 12.29
CA HIS A 141 12.92 3.68 13.09
C HIS A 141 13.60 2.65 12.17
#